data_AF-A0A1Y0MJ96-F1
#
_entry.id   AF-A0A1Y0MJ96-F1
#
_cell.length_a   1.000
_cell.length_b   1.000
_cell.length_c   1.000
_cell.angle_alpha   90.00
_cell.angle_beta   90.00
_cell.angle_gamma   90.00
#
_symmetry.space_group_name_H-M   'P 1'
#
loop_
_entity.id
_entity.type
_entity.pdbx_description
1 polymer ?
#
loop_
_entity_poly.entity_id
_entity_poly.type
_entity_poly.pdbx_seq_one_letter_code
_entity_poly.pdbx_strand_id
1 'polypeptide(L)' 'MAGIATYVKESFEELKNNVTWTPWSEAQRLTIVVAVFSILFSLAIWGVDTVFSRVIKAYFGLIAN' A
#
# COMPACT_ATOMS: atom_id res chain seq x y z
N MET A 1 -12.45 -2.36 -38.76
CA MET A 1 -12.69 -2.61 -37.32
C MET A 1 -11.34 -2.57 -36.63
N ALA A 2 -11.04 -1.50 -35.89
CA ALA A 2 -9.76 -1.36 -35.20
C ALA A 2 -9.60 -2.53 -34.23
N GLY A 3 -8.50 -3.29 -34.37
CA GLY A 3 -8.21 -4.38 -33.44
C GLY A 3 -7.88 -3.83 -32.05
N ILE A 4 -8.09 -4.65 -31.01
CA ILE A 4 -7.79 -4.30 -29.60
C ILE A 4 -6.36 -3.73 -29.44
N ALA A 5 -5.41 -4.20 -30.26
CA ALA A 5 -4.04 -3.69 -30.29
C ALA A 5 -3.91 -2.21 -30.70
N THR A 6 -4.76 -1.73 -31.61
CA THR A 6 -4.78 -0.32 -32.04
C THR A 6 -5.39 0.56 -30.95
N TYR A 7 -6.49 0.13 -30.34
CA TYR A 7 -7.16 0.84 -29.25
C TYR A 7 -6.24 1.02 -28.02
N VAL A 8 -5.50 -0.02 -27.65
CA VAL A 8 -4.52 0.06 -26.54
C VAL A 8 -3.39 1.04 -26.86
N LYS A 9 -2.91 1.07 -28.11
CA LYS A 9 -1.89 2.04 -28.53
C LYS A 9 -2.41 3.49 -28.48
N GLU A 10 -3.59 3.76 -29.06
CA GLU A 10 -4.20 5.10 -29.03
C GLU A 10 -4.50 5.54 -27.59
N SER A 11 -5.04 4.66 -26.75
CA SER A 11 -5.31 4.97 -25.34
C SER A 11 -4.03 5.29 -24.56
N PHE A 12 -2.93 4.59 -24.82
CA PHE A 12 -1.65 4.86 -24.17
C PHE A 12 -1.03 6.19 -24.65
N GLU A 13 -1.22 6.52 -25.92
CA GLU A 13 -0.75 7.78 -26.52
C GLU A 13 -1.56 8.97 -25.99
N GLU A 14 -2.88 8.82 -25.83
CA GLU A 14 -3.74 9.81 -25.17
C GLU A 14 -3.39 10.02 -23.70
N LEU A 15 -3.22 8.93 -22.94
CA LEU A 15 -2.87 8.99 -21.52
C LEU A 15 -1.46 9.54 -21.29
N LYS A 16 -0.56 9.47 -22.27
CA LYS A 16 0.77 10.05 -22.16
C LYS A 16 0.78 11.54 -22.54
N ASN A 17 0.00 11.94 -23.54
CA ASN A 17 0.02 13.30 -24.08
C ASN A 17 -0.96 14.26 -23.38
N ASN A 18 -2.08 13.75 -22.84
CA ASN A 18 -3.10 14.57 -22.15
C ASN A 18 -3.08 14.45 -20.62
N VAL A 19 -2.20 13.61 -20.05
CA VAL A 19 -2.03 13.53 -18.60
C VAL A 19 -0.70 14.16 -18.21
N THR A 20 -0.77 15.16 -17.34
CA THR A 20 0.41 15.76 -16.72
C THR A 20 0.98 14.81 -15.68
N TRP A 21 1.96 14.00 -16.08
CA TRP A 21 2.73 13.19 -15.14
C TRP A 21 3.58 14.10 -14.26
N THR A 22 3.57 13.83 -12.95
CA THR A 22 4.45 14.53 -12.01
C THR A 22 5.92 14.23 -12.36
N PRO A 23 6.84 15.20 -12.19
CA PRO A 23 8.25 14.96 -12.40
C PRO A 23 8.76 13.82 -11.51
N TRP A 24 9.71 13.03 -12.02
CA TRP A 24 10.23 11.84 -11.35
C TRP A 24 10.72 12.09 -9.91
N SER A 25 11.29 13.26 -9.65
CA SER A 25 11.73 13.67 -8.31
C SER A 25 10.58 13.81 -7.33
N GLU A 26 9.43 14.30 -7.79
CA GLU A 26 8.23 14.45 -6.97
C GLU A 26 7.54 13.11 -6.74
N ALA A 27 7.46 12.26 -7.77
CA ALA A 27 6.96 10.90 -7.63
C ALA A 27 7.76 10.09 -6.60
N GLN A 28 9.10 10.15 -6.67
CA GLN A 28 9.97 9.48 -5.70
C GLN A 28 9.76 10.01 -4.28
N ARG A 29 9.64 11.34 -4.10
CA ARG A 29 9.34 11.95 -2.80
C ARG A 29 8.05 11.39 -2.21
N LEU A 30 6.98 11.34 -3.01
CA LEU A 30 5.69 10.80 -2.59
C LEU A 30 5.77 9.31 -2.25
N THR A 31 6.47 8.51 -3.06
CA THR A 31 6.66 7.08 -2.78
C THR A 31 7.42 6.84 -1.48
N ILE A 32 8.48 7.60 -1.22
CA ILE A 32 9.26 7.48 0.03
C ILE A 32 8.40 7.80 1.24
N VAL A 33 7.59 8.87 1.17
CA VAL A 33 6.66 9.24 2.24
C VAL A 33 5.70 8.07 2.53
N VAL A 34 5.05 7.53 1.50
CA VAL A 34 4.14 6.39 1.64
C VAL A 34 4.84 5.18 2.24
N ALA A 35 6.04 4.84 1.75
CA ALA A 35 6.82 3.70 2.24
C ALA A 35 7.15 3.81 3.73
N VAL A 36 7.53 5.00 4.21
CA VAL A 36 7.81 5.25 5.63
C VAL A 36 6.56 5.03 6.47
N PHE A 37 5.41 5.57 6.05
CA PHE A 37 4.15 5.36 6.77
C PHE A 37 3.72 3.89 6.77
N SER A 38 3.89 3.16 5.66
CA SER A 38 3.59 1.72 5.61
C SER A 38 4.42 0.92 6.61
N ILE A 39 5.71 1.24 6.77
CA ILE A 39 6.58 0.60 7.77
C ILE A 39 6.12 0.92 9.19
N LEU A 40 5.80 2.19 9.48
CA LEU A 40 5.30 2.60 10.80
C LEU A 40 3.98 1.90 11.16
N PHE A 41 3.03 1.83 10.23
CA PHE A 41 1.77 1.12 10.45
C PHE A 41 1.98 -0.38 10.62
N SER A 42 2.87 -1.00 9.84
CA SER A 42 3.22 -2.41 10.00
C SER A 42 3.75 -2.72 11.40
N LEU A 43 4.65 -1.87 11.93
CA LEU A 43 5.17 -2.02 13.29
C LEU A 43 4.08 -1.79 14.36
N ALA A 44 3.18 -0.84 14.14
CA ALA A 44 2.07 -0.58 15.04
C ALA A 44 1.12 -1.79 15.13
N ILE A 45 0.74 -2.38 13.99
CA ILE A 45 -0.10 -3.58 13.92
C ILE A 45 0.60 -4.74 14.64
N TRP A 46 1.87 -4.96 14.34
CA TRP A 46 2.67 -5.99 15.02
C TRP A 46 2.68 -5.83 16.55
N GLY A 47 2.79 -4.58 17.03
CA GLY A 47 2.71 -4.26 18.45
C GLY A 47 1.36 -4.63 19.06
N VAL A 48 0.27 -4.22 18.41
CA VAL A 48 -1.10 -4.53 18.83
C VAL A 48 -1.34 -6.03 18.87
N ASP A 49 -0.97 -6.77 17.81
CA ASP A 49 -1.13 -8.22 17.72
C ASP A 49 -0.40 -8.95 18.85
N THR A 50 0.81 -8.48 19.19
CA THR A 50 1.62 -9.04 20.27
C THR A 50 0.99 -8.81 21.65
N VAL A 51 0.49 -7.60 21.90
CA VAL A 51 -0.18 -7.25 23.17
C VAL A 51 -1.47 -8.05 23.32
N PHE A 52 -2.32 -8.07 22.29
CA PHE A 52 -3.57 -8.84 22.31
C PHE A 52 -3.33 -10.32 22.52
N SER A 53 -2.35 -10.91 21.84
CA SER A 53 -1.99 -12.32 22.01
C SER A 53 -1.57 -12.64 23.45
N ARG A 54 -0.83 -11.75 24.12
CA ARG A 54 -0.42 -11.93 25.52
C ARG A 54 -1.60 -11.81 26.48
N VAL A 55 -2.46 -10.80 26.29
CA VAL A 55 -3.66 -10.60 27.12
C VAL A 55 -4.61 -11.79 27.00
N ILE A 56 -4.87 -12.25 25.79
CA ILE A 56 -5.72 -13.41 25.53
C ILE A 56 -5.13 -14.67 26.19
N LYS A 57 -3.83 -14.93 26.02
CA LYS A 57 -3.16 -16.07 26.68
C LYS A 57 -3.26 -16.00 28.21
N ALA A 58 -3.09 -14.81 28.80
CA ALA A 58 -3.23 -14.62 30.24
C ALA A 58 -4.67 -14.87 30.72
N TYR A 59 -5.66 -14.37 29.99
CA TYR A 59 -7.08 -14.59 30.28
C TYR A 59 -7.47 -16.07 30.22
N PHE A 60 -7.07 -16.78 29.16
CA PHE A 60 -7.31 -18.22 29.05
C PHE A 60 -6.53 -19.03 30.10
N GLY A 61 -5.31 -18.63 30.44
CA GLY A 61 -4.53 -19.29 31.50
C GLY A 61 -5.16 -19.15 32.89
N LEU A 62 -5.81 -18.02 33.18
CA LEU A 62 -6.53 -17.79 34.43
C LEU A 62 -7.87 -18.51 34.53
N ILE A 63 -8.50 -18.84 33.40
CA ILE A 63 -9.80 -19.54 33.37
C ILE A 63 -9.62 -21.06 33.27
N ALA A 64 -8.56 -21.53 32.62
CA ALA A 64 -8.28 -22.96 32.45
C ALA A 64 -7.60 -23.61 33.67
N ASN A 65 -7.21 -22.81 34.67
CA ASN A 65 -6.69 -23.26 35.96
C ASN A 65 -7.69 -22.96 37.07
#